data_AF-A0A7S4HKT9-F1
#
_entry.id   AF-A0A7S4HKT9-F1
#
_cell.length_a   1.000
_cell.length_b   1.000
_cell.length_c   1.000
_cell.angle_alpha   90.00
_cell.angle_beta   90.00
_cell.angle_gamma   90.00
#
_symmetry.space_group_name_H-M   'P 1'
#
loop_
_entity.id
_entity.type
_entity.pdbx_description
1 polymer ?
#
loop_
_entity_poly.entity_id
_entity_poly.type
_entity_poly.pdbx_seq_one_letter_code
_entity_poly.pdbx_strand_id
1 'polypeptide(L)'
;GTWGGAFDKLSVWTLTEYEKILFLDADTLILQNLDHLLKEPELSAPYTPANCACNHDFQTDPQFFTISSGFFVLEPSMERFEQMVTLASHPSPDPDDLAQFGGVWHWGDQEMIKVVFTQLSDGWNPIN
;
A
#
# COMPACT_ATOMS: atom_id res chain seq x y z
N GLY A 1 -3.17 -14.58 -14.81
CA GLY A 1 -3.09 -15.33 -13.54
C GLY A 1 -4.10 -14.73 -12.61
N THR A 2 -4.90 -15.53 -11.92
CA THR A 2 -5.90 -15.06 -10.96
C THR A 2 -5.20 -14.43 -9.75
N TRP A 3 -5.53 -13.18 -9.48
CA TRP A 3 -5.00 -12.25 -8.47
C TRP A 3 -5.15 -12.67 -6.99
N GLY A 4 -5.09 -13.97 -6.67
CA GLY A 4 -5.32 -14.49 -5.32
C GLY A 4 -4.40 -13.89 -4.25
N GLY A 5 -3.12 -13.67 -4.57
CA GLY A 5 -2.15 -13.13 -3.61
C GLY A 5 -2.38 -11.66 -3.21
N ALA A 6 -3.03 -10.85 -4.06
CA ALA A 6 -3.36 -9.48 -3.71
C ALA A 6 -4.51 -9.42 -2.69
N PHE A 7 -5.48 -10.33 -2.80
CA PHE A 7 -6.54 -10.46 -1.79
C PHE A 7 -6.01 -11.02 -0.46
N ASP A 8 -5.01 -11.90 -0.49
CA ASP A 8 -4.39 -12.44 0.72
C ASP A 8 -3.70 -11.33 1.55
N LYS A 9 -3.09 -10.34 0.90
CA LYS A 9 -2.52 -9.19 1.62
C LYS A 9 -3.58 -8.20 2.13
N LEU A 10 -4.79 -8.18 1.55
CA LEU A 10 -5.87 -7.32 2.06
C LEU A 10 -6.64 -7.97 3.22
N SER A 11 -6.52 -9.29 3.40
CA SER A 11 -7.22 -10.00 4.46
C SER A 11 -6.81 -9.57 5.86
N VAL A 12 -5.68 -8.88 6.02
CA VAL A 12 -5.23 -8.34 7.33
C VAL A 12 -6.21 -7.32 7.91
N TRP A 13 -7.01 -6.64 7.08
CA TRP A 13 -8.08 -5.76 7.58
C TRP A 13 -9.27 -6.52 8.18
N THR A 14 -9.37 -7.84 7.96
CA THR A 14 -10.40 -8.68 8.57
C THR A 14 -10.05 -9.12 10.00
N LEU A 15 -8.81 -8.89 10.44
CA LEU A 15 -8.31 -9.26 11.77
C LEU A 15 -8.79 -8.27 12.85
N THR A 16 -10.09 -8.09 12.96
CA THR A 16 -10.76 -7.13 13.86
C THR A 16 -10.65 -7.47 15.35
N GLU A 17 -9.96 -8.56 15.69
CA GLU A 17 -9.53 -8.87 17.05
C GLU A 17 -8.38 -7.97 17.53
N TYR A 18 -7.70 -7.29 16.60
CA TYR A 18 -6.64 -6.32 16.89
C TYR A 18 -7.12 -4.89 16.68
N GLU A 19 -6.74 -3.99 17.59
CA GLU A 19 -6.99 -2.55 17.45
C GLU A 19 -6.09 -1.93 16.37
N LYS A 20 -4.85 -2.42 16.25
CA LYS A 20 -3.86 -1.91 15.31
C LYS A 20 -2.89 -3.00 14.89
N ILE A 21 -2.51 -3.00 13.62
CA ILE A 21 -1.60 -3.97 13.04
C ILE A 21 -0.46 -3.24 12.32
N LEU A 22 0.76 -3.69 12.59
CA LEU A 22 1.91 -3.38 11.75
C LEU A 22 2.12 -4.54 10.79
N PHE A 23 1.86 -4.30 9.51
CA PHE A 23 2.07 -5.28 8.44
C PHE A 23 3.52 -5.25 7.95
N LEU A 24 4.09 -6.44 7.71
CA LEU A 24 5.44 -6.65 7.19
C LEU A 24 5.40 -7.77 6.15
N ASP A 25 6.02 -7.55 4.98
CA ASP A 25 6.24 -8.64 4.03
C ASP A 25 7.18 -9.70 4.62
N ALA A 26 7.02 -10.95 4.18
CA ALA A 26 7.74 -12.11 4.72
C ALA A 26 9.26 -12.08 4.49
N ASP A 27 9.73 -11.23 3.58
CA ASP A 27 11.14 -10.98 3.28
C ASP A 27 11.73 -9.80 4.09
N THR A 28 11.02 -9.30 5.10
CA THR A 28 11.49 -8.23 5.98
C THR A 28 12.34 -8.76 7.14
N LEU A 29 13.50 -8.13 7.38
CA LEU A 29 14.36 -8.40 8.53
C LEU A 29 14.32 -7.24 9.55
N ILE A 30 13.90 -7.53 10.78
CA ILE A 30 13.84 -6.55 11.87
C ILE A 30 15.20 -6.48 12.58
N LEU A 31 15.82 -5.31 12.55
CA LEU A 31 17.12 -5.06 13.18
C LEU A 31 17.01 -4.37 14.56
N GLN A 32 15.89 -3.68 14.82
CA GLN A 32 15.64 -2.90 16.04
C GLN A 32 14.16 -2.98 16.42
N ASN A 33 13.82 -2.61 17.66
CA ASN A 33 12.44 -2.58 18.14
C ASN A 33 11.59 -1.57 17.35
N LEU A 34 10.38 -1.98 16.95
CA LEU A 34 9.47 -1.22 16.09
C LEU A 34 8.19 -0.75 16.82
N ASP A 35 8.11 -0.90 18.14
CA ASP A 35 6.87 -0.62 18.89
C ASP A 35 6.44 0.84 18.81
N HIS A 36 7.39 1.75 18.53
CA HIS A 36 7.10 3.15 18.31
C HIS A 36 6.22 3.40 17.08
N LEU A 37 6.28 2.53 16.06
CA LEU A 37 5.54 2.67 14.81
C LEU A 37 4.06 2.33 14.99
N LEU A 38 3.70 1.52 15.98
CA LEU A 38 2.30 1.28 16.35
C LEU A 38 1.61 2.53 16.94
N LYS A 39 2.35 3.61 17.21
CA LYS A 39 1.74 4.88 17.64
C LYS A 39 1.32 5.76 16.47
N GLU A 40 1.80 5.45 15.26
CA GLU A 40 1.44 6.18 14.05
C GLU A 40 -0.04 5.93 13.67
N PRO A 41 -0.69 6.91 13.01
CA PRO A 41 -2.07 6.76 12.54
C PRO A 41 -2.16 5.76 11.37
N GLU A 42 -3.35 5.21 11.13
CA GLU A 42 -3.65 4.62 9.83
C GLU A 42 -3.87 5.73 8.78
N LEU A 43 -3.33 5.66 7.56
CA LEU A 43 -2.38 4.69 6.98
C LEU A 43 -0.97 5.28 6.98
N SER A 44 -0.02 4.66 7.70
CA SER A 44 1.37 5.14 7.77
C SER A 44 2.34 4.09 7.20
N ALA A 45 3.23 4.52 6.33
CA ALA A 45 4.18 3.66 5.61
C ALA A 45 5.45 4.44 5.21
N PRO A 46 6.62 3.78 5.11
CA PRO A 46 7.85 4.42 4.72
C PRO A 46 7.85 4.76 3.23
N TYR A 47 8.52 5.86 2.90
CA TYR A 47 8.88 6.16 1.53
C TYR A 47 9.98 5.23 1.05
N THR A 48 9.81 4.73 -0.17
CA THR A 48 10.83 3.98 -0.88
C THR A 48 11.11 4.64 -2.23
N PRO A 49 12.32 4.51 -2.77
CA PRO A 49 12.58 4.88 -4.15
C PRO A 49 11.57 4.16 -5.07
N ALA A 50 10.88 4.91 -5.93
CA ALA A 50 10.08 4.38 -7.01
C ALA A 50 11.05 3.74 -8.02
N ASN A 51 11.28 2.44 -7.88
CA ASN A 51 12.18 1.69 -8.73
C ASN A 51 11.57 1.49 -10.11
N CYS A 52 11.49 2.53 -10.95
CA CYS A 52 11.23 2.34 -12.38
C CYS A 52 11.81 3.46 -13.25
N ALA A 53 13.12 3.67 -13.17
CA ALA A 53 13.98 3.91 -14.34
C ALA A 53 15.44 3.98 -13.89
N CYS A 54 16.30 3.19 -14.52
CA CYS A 54 17.76 3.24 -14.38
C CYS A 54 18.39 4.56 -14.91
N ASN A 55 17.64 5.67 -14.96
CA ASN A 55 18.03 6.95 -15.56
C ASN A 55 17.38 8.18 -14.87
N HIS A 56 17.04 8.12 -13.58
CA HIS A 56 16.61 9.32 -12.84
C HIS A 56 17.55 9.65 -11.69
N ASP A 57 17.89 10.94 -11.61
CA ASP A 57 18.76 11.51 -10.59
C ASP A 57 17.99 11.58 -9.27
N PHE A 58 18.51 10.86 -8.27
CA PHE A 58 18.00 10.74 -6.90
C PHE A 58 17.74 12.09 -6.21
N GLN A 59 18.32 13.19 -6.70
CA GLN A 59 18.25 14.50 -6.05
C GLN A 59 17.18 15.44 -6.64
N THR A 60 16.62 15.16 -7.82
CA THR A 60 15.84 16.19 -8.55
C THR A 60 14.41 15.80 -8.95
N ASP A 61 13.99 14.55 -8.81
CA ASP A 61 12.61 14.16 -9.19
C ASP A 61 11.69 13.98 -7.96
N PRO A 62 10.71 14.86 -7.75
CA PRO A 62 9.70 14.69 -6.70
C PRO A 62 8.77 13.48 -6.91
N GLN A 63 8.77 12.83 -8.08
CA GLN A 63 8.06 11.57 -8.33
C GLN A 63 8.90 10.34 -7.94
N PHE A 64 10.12 10.53 -7.44
CA PHE A 64 11.05 9.46 -7.14
C PHE A 64 10.70 8.68 -5.86
N PHE A 65 9.81 9.19 -5.01
CA PHE A 65 9.46 8.52 -3.76
C PHE A 65 8.03 7.98 -3.82
N THR A 66 7.89 6.68 -3.58
CA THR A 66 6.60 5.98 -3.54
C THR A 66 6.41 5.27 -2.20
N ILE A 67 5.17 4.97 -1.86
CA ILE A 67 4.84 4.23 -0.64
C ILE A 67 5.26 2.76 -0.79
N SER A 68 5.99 2.24 0.18
CA SER A 68 6.20 0.80 0.28
C SER A 68 4.92 0.12 0.72
N SER A 69 4.47 -0.88 -0.03
CA SER A 69 3.43 -1.79 0.44
C SER A 69 3.98 -2.90 1.34
N GLY A 70 5.30 -3.05 1.46
CA GLY A 70 5.90 -4.11 2.27
C GLY A 70 5.97 -3.80 3.75
N PHE A 71 5.64 -2.57 4.13
CA PHE A 71 5.61 -2.11 5.51
C PHE A 71 4.51 -1.07 5.66
N PHE A 72 3.51 -1.31 6.50
CA PHE A 72 2.52 -0.27 6.82
C PHE A 72 1.75 -0.54 8.10
N VAL A 73 1.25 0.53 8.70
CA VAL A 73 0.37 0.52 9.89
C VAL A 73 -1.07 0.69 9.45
N LEU A 74 -1.96 -0.15 9.98
CA LEU A 74 -3.39 -0.12 9.71
C LEU A 74 -4.22 -0.39 10.98
N GLU A 75 -5.48 0.02 10.97
CA GLU A 75 -6.50 -0.34 11.95
C GLU A 75 -7.53 -1.26 11.26
N PRO A 76 -7.60 -2.55 11.65
CA PRO A 76 -8.48 -3.51 10.98
C PRO A 76 -9.95 -3.10 11.05
N SER A 77 -10.63 -3.12 9.92
CA SER A 77 -12.06 -2.83 9.82
C SER A 77 -12.66 -3.58 8.65
N MET A 78 -13.76 -4.30 8.94
CA MET A 78 -14.55 -4.98 7.91
C MET A 78 -15.12 -3.99 6.88
N GLU A 79 -15.48 -2.78 7.31
CA GLU A 79 -15.97 -1.72 6.42
C GLU A 79 -14.88 -1.30 5.43
N ARG A 80 -13.65 -1.07 5.90
CA ARG A 80 -12.50 -0.77 5.02
C ARG A 80 -12.21 -1.93 4.08
N PHE A 81 -12.26 -3.16 4.57
CA PHE A 81 -12.07 -4.34 3.73
C PHE A 81 -13.10 -4.41 2.59
N GLU A 82 -14.38 -4.18 2.88
CA GLU A 82 -15.43 -4.15 1.86
C GLU A 82 -15.24 -3.02 0.85
N GLN A 83 -14.80 -1.83 1.29
CA GLN A 83 -14.46 -0.73 0.40
C GLN A 83 -13.31 -1.10 -0.54
N MET A 84 -12.25 -1.73 -0.03
CA MET A 84 -11.11 -2.17 -0.85
C MET A 84 -11.50 -3.26 -1.85
N VAL A 85 -12.32 -4.23 -1.45
CA VAL A 85 -12.86 -5.27 -2.36
C VAL A 85 -13.73 -4.64 -3.45
N THR A 86 -14.53 -3.64 -3.08
CA THR A 86 -15.34 -2.88 -4.04
C THR A 86 -14.46 -2.12 -5.02
N LEU A 87 -13.41 -1.44 -4.55
CA LEU A 87 -12.44 -0.74 -5.40
C LEU A 87 -11.75 -1.70 -6.38
N ALA A 88 -11.28 -2.85 -5.90
CA ALA A 88 -10.64 -3.89 -6.72
C ALA A 88 -11.58 -4.48 -7.79
N SER A 89 -12.89 -4.42 -7.56
CA SER A 89 -13.90 -4.92 -8.52
C SER A 89 -14.17 -3.96 -9.68
N HIS A 90 -13.65 -2.73 -9.61
CA HIS A 90 -13.72 -1.74 -10.68
C HIS A 90 -12.38 -1.68 -11.45
N PRO A 91 -12.36 -1.12 -12.68
CA PRO A 91 -11.12 -0.85 -13.40
C PRO A 91 -10.18 0.04 -12.58
N SER A 92 -8.87 -0.15 -12.75
CA SER A 92 -7.86 0.66 -12.07
C SER A 92 -8.08 2.15 -12.36
N PRO A 93 -8.05 3.02 -11.33
CA PRO A 93 -8.15 4.46 -11.52
C PRO A 93 -6.85 5.09 -12.06
N ASP A 94 -5.78 4.32 -12.20
CA ASP A 94 -4.51 4.79 -12.75
C ASP A 94 -4.62 5.02 -14.28
N PRO A 95 -4.32 6.25 -14.78
CA PRO A 95 -4.30 6.54 -16.22
C PRO A 95 -3.35 5.65 -17.02
N ASP A 96 -2.24 5.21 -16.43
CA ASP A 96 -1.25 4.37 -17.08
C ASP A 96 -1.79 2.94 -17.27
N ASP A 97 -2.56 2.43 -16.29
CA ASP A 97 -3.26 1.14 -16.42
C ASP A 97 -4.34 1.17 -17.51
N LEU A 98 -5.04 2.30 -17.66
CA LEU A 98 -5.99 2.48 -18.76
C LEU A 98 -5.29 2.50 -20.13
N ALA A 99 -4.19 3.22 -20.23
CA ALA A 99 -3.45 3.40 -21.48
C ALA A 99 -2.71 2.13 -21.94
N GLN A 100 -2.15 1.35 -21.00
CA GLN A 100 -1.29 0.21 -21.31
C GLN A 100 -2.00 -1.14 -21.20
N PHE A 101 -2.96 -1.27 -20.27
CA PHE A 101 -3.60 -2.55 -19.93
C PHE A 101 -5.13 -2.54 -20.05
N GLY A 102 -5.71 -1.47 -20.61
CA GLY A 102 -7.15 -1.35 -20.81
C GLY A 102 -7.94 -1.26 -19.51
N GLY A 103 -7.32 -0.74 -18.44
CA GLY A 103 -7.94 -0.56 -17.12
C GLY A 103 -7.89 -1.81 -16.24
N VAL A 104 -7.22 -2.86 -16.69
CA VAL A 104 -6.93 -4.03 -15.85
C VAL A 104 -5.78 -3.68 -14.92
N TRP A 105 -5.96 -3.91 -13.62
CA TRP A 105 -4.90 -3.79 -12.62
C TRP A 105 -3.65 -4.56 -13.06
N HIS A 106 -2.50 -3.90 -13.18
CA HIS A 106 -1.31 -4.54 -13.74
C HIS A 106 -0.23 -4.88 -12.69
N TRP A 107 -0.08 -4.08 -11.65
CA TRP A 107 1.11 -4.09 -10.78
C TRP A 107 0.89 -4.73 -9.39
N GLY A 108 -0.27 -5.34 -9.12
CA GLY A 108 -0.51 -6.15 -7.92
C GLY A 108 -0.96 -5.37 -6.68
N ASP A 109 -0.64 -5.93 -5.50
CA ASP A 109 -1.01 -5.42 -4.18
C ASP A 109 -0.42 -4.04 -3.88
N GLN A 110 0.75 -3.73 -4.43
CA GLN A 110 1.41 -2.44 -4.21
C GLN A 110 0.61 -1.26 -4.78
N GLU A 111 0.11 -1.35 -6.01
CA GLU A 111 -0.72 -0.27 -6.59
C GLU A 111 -2.09 -0.19 -5.93
N MET A 112 -2.69 -1.34 -5.60
CA MET A 112 -3.94 -1.38 -4.81
C MET A 112 -3.77 -0.63 -3.49
N ILE A 113 -2.67 -0.89 -2.77
CA ILE A 113 -2.35 -0.21 -1.52
C ILE A 113 -2.12 1.28 -1.78
N LYS A 114 -1.40 1.69 -2.83
CA LYS A 114 -1.24 3.12 -3.16
C LYS A 114 -2.56 3.83 -3.43
N VAL A 115 -3.47 3.20 -4.16
CA VAL A 115 -4.81 3.74 -4.44
C VAL A 115 -5.60 3.87 -3.14
N VAL A 116 -5.57 2.85 -2.28
CA VAL A 116 -6.19 2.88 -0.95
C VAL A 116 -5.60 4.00 -0.09
N PHE A 117 -4.27 4.14 -0.04
CA PHE A 117 -3.59 5.22 0.66
C PHE A 117 -3.99 6.60 0.11
N THR A 118 -4.14 6.73 -1.21
CA THR A 118 -4.43 8.02 -1.85
C THR A 118 -5.91 8.41 -1.77
N GLN A 119 -6.83 7.44 -1.86
CA GLN A 119 -8.27 7.70 -1.92
C GLN A 119 -8.97 7.58 -0.56
N LEU A 120 -8.41 6.79 0.38
CA LEU A 120 -9.05 6.47 1.66
C LEU A 120 -8.29 7.01 2.89
N SER A 121 -7.12 7.64 2.73
CA SER A 121 -6.46 8.34 3.85
C SER A 121 -6.86 9.83 3.89
N ASP A 122 -7.36 10.29 5.04
CA ASP A 122 -7.72 11.70 5.29
C ASP A 122 -6.50 12.61 5.54
N GLY A 123 -5.31 12.18 5.12
CA GLY A 123 -4.05 12.86 5.40
C GLY A 123 -2.95 11.86 5.66
N TRP A 124 -2.23 11.49 4.61
CA TRP A 124 -1.06 10.64 4.73
C TRP A 124 0.10 11.38 5.40
N ASN A 125 0.70 10.77 6.43
CA ASN A 125 1.87 11.31 7.11
C ASN A 125 3.13 10.48 6.77
N PRO A 126 4.19 11.12 6.22
CA PRO A 126 5.52 10.52 6.11
C PRO A 126 6.00 9.96 7.45
N ILE A 127 6.38 8.68 7.50
CA ILE A 127 7.27 8.21 8.58
C ILE A 127 8.70 8.49 8.12
N ASN A 128 9.42 9.34 8.85
CA ASN A 128 10.85 9.63 8.65
C ASN A 128 11.74 8.56 9.30
#